data_AF-A0A7V9H8X1-F1
#
_entry.id   AF-A0A7V9H8X1-F1
#
_cell.length_a   1.000
_cell.length_b   1.000
_cell.length_c   1.000
_cell.angle_alpha   90.00
_cell.angle_beta   90.00
_cell.angle_gamma   90.00
#
_symmetry.space_group_name_H-M   'P 1'
#
loop_
_entity.id
_entity.type
_entity.pdbx_description
1 polymer ?
#
loop_
_entity_poly.entity_id
_entity_poly.type
_entity_poly.pdbx_seq_one_letter_code
_entity_poly.pdbx_strand_id
1 'polypeptide(L)'
;RAGAAKTVIISTRGVSAYEQRSFASLAIDLGGASELTAAGVSPATVGAEALIAEVADLAAVGELAGVPAGELPVVLGPDAVAAILDRLRPELVSGGVLDARRGTRVVASCVNLSDSPRFATTLPRSYDVMGAPRQPVPLIQDGVAHRVVSLGTGHAVAPGDATALPEHLVLVGGGAADVEELMAPIERGLYLPTLEGGFEIVDGRRERPLAPARARVDALRVLATTQALGRHQRAIASGRSARTVGATVCPALRATGGITLHA
;
A
#
# COMPACT_ATOMS: atom_id res chain seq x y z
N ARG A 1 1.21 7.72 16.87
CA ARG A 1 2.62 8.23 16.89
C ARG A 1 2.71 9.53 16.09
N ALA A 2 3.53 10.49 16.50
CA ALA A 2 3.86 11.64 15.67
C ALA A 2 5.34 12.01 15.82
N GLY A 3 5.89 12.74 14.86
CA GLY A 3 7.27 13.22 14.94
C GLY A 3 7.59 14.24 13.86
N ALA A 4 8.67 14.98 14.08
CA ALA A 4 9.22 15.93 13.13
C ALA A 4 10.74 15.75 13.01
N ALA A 5 11.28 16.10 11.85
CA ALA A 5 12.71 16.08 11.58
C ALA A 5 13.12 17.30 10.77
N LYS A 6 14.33 17.78 11.05
CA LYS A 6 15.09 18.66 10.19
C LYS A 6 16.32 17.88 9.71
N THR A 7 16.56 17.88 8.41
CA THR A 7 17.66 17.14 7.78
C THR A 7 18.48 18.12 6.95
N VAL A 8 19.80 18.05 7.11
CA VAL A 8 20.77 18.78 6.28
C VAL A 8 21.64 17.74 5.60
N ILE A 9 21.85 17.89 4.29
CA ILE A 9 22.68 16.99 3.48
C ILE A 9 23.75 17.84 2.81
N ILE A 10 25.01 17.54 3.12
CA ILE A 10 26.17 18.22 2.55
C ILE A 10 27.10 17.14 1.99
N SER A 11 27.63 17.35 0.78
CA SER A 11 28.62 16.43 0.19
C SER A 11 29.81 17.17 -0.40
N THR A 12 30.93 16.48 -0.51
CA THR A 12 32.15 16.97 -1.19
C THR A 12 31.96 17.19 -2.69
N ARG A 13 30.83 16.75 -3.27
CA ARG A 13 30.45 16.99 -4.67
C ARG A 13 29.58 18.24 -4.85
N GLY A 14 29.48 19.09 -3.81
CA GLY A 14 28.75 20.35 -3.87
C GLY A 14 27.26 20.24 -3.60
N VAL A 15 26.77 19.09 -3.09
CA VAL A 15 25.38 18.98 -2.63
C VAL A 15 25.23 19.80 -1.35
N SER A 16 24.20 20.63 -1.30
CA SER A 16 23.74 21.36 -0.12
C SER A 16 22.21 21.38 -0.14
N ALA A 17 21.59 20.58 0.72
CA ALA A 17 20.13 20.44 0.79
C ALA A 17 19.63 20.51 2.24
N TYR A 18 18.46 21.11 2.42
CA TYR A 18 17.77 21.21 3.69
C TYR A 18 16.31 20.77 3.53
N GLU A 19 15.82 20.02 4.49
CA GLU A 19 14.42 19.60 4.55
C GLU A 19 13.91 19.65 5.99
N GLN A 20 12.65 20.06 6.15
CA GLN A 20 11.88 19.88 7.38
C GLN A 20 10.60 19.11 7.08
N ARG A 21 10.30 18.08 7.88
CA ARG A 21 9.11 17.25 7.73
C ARG A 21 8.46 16.93 9.07
N SER A 22 7.16 16.67 9.02
CA SER A 22 6.39 16.09 10.11
C SER A 22 5.55 14.92 9.59
N PHE A 23 5.21 14.01 10.50
CA PHE A 23 4.23 12.97 10.25
C PHE A 23 3.46 12.66 11.54
N ALA A 24 2.29 12.10 11.35
CA ALA A 24 1.52 11.40 12.36
C ALA A 24 1.02 10.08 11.75
N SER A 25 0.93 9.06 12.59
CA SER A 25 0.30 7.79 12.26
C SER A 25 -0.57 7.32 13.42
N LEU A 26 -1.69 6.70 13.10
CA LEU A 26 -2.57 6.02 14.03
C LEU A 26 -2.60 4.56 13.63
N ALA A 27 -2.51 3.68 14.62
CA ALA A 27 -2.73 2.25 14.47
C ALA A 27 -3.76 1.88 15.54
N ILE A 28 -4.78 1.12 15.15
CA ILE A 28 -5.81 0.62 16.05
C ILE A 28 -5.85 -0.89 15.89
N ASP A 29 -5.69 -1.59 17.01
CA ASP A 29 -5.73 -3.04 17.09
C ASP A 29 -7.15 -3.55 16.79
N LEU A 30 -7.28 -4.50 15.86
CA LEU A 30 -8.52 -5.20 15.54
C LEU A 30 -8.75 -6.43 16.46
N GLY A 31 -7.78 -6.75 17.32
CA GLY A 31 -7.69 -7.99 18.07
C GLY A 31 -6.77 -9.00 17.39
N GLY A 32 -6.04 -9.77 18.19
CA GLY A 32 -5.08 -10.76 17.68
C GLY A 32 -3.80 -10.11 17.15
N ALA A 33 -3.46 -10.36 15.88
CA ALA A 33 -2.25 -9.86 15.21
C ALA A 33 -2.55 -8.86 14.07
N SER A 34 -3.78 -8.31 14.01
CA SER A 34 -4.22 -7.41 12.95
C SER A 34 -4.38 -5.98 13.47
N GLU A 35 -3.85 -5.00 12.73
CA GLU A 35 -4.04 -3.58 13.00
C GLU A 35 -4.50 -2.84 11.74
N LEU A 36 -5.38 -1.85 11.88
CA LEU A 36 -5.61 -0.87 10.83
C LEU A 36 -4.81 0.38 11.09
N THR A 37 -4.25 0.94 10.02
CA THR A 37 -3.35 2.08 10.13
C THR A 37 -3.76 3.23 9.22
N ALA A 38 -3.51 4.44 9.68
CA ALA A 38 -3.64 5.65 8.87
C ALA A 38 -2.48 6.60 9.17
N ALA A 39 -2.13 7.44 8.21
CA ALA A 39 -1.05 8.40 8.30
C ALA A 39 -1.42 9.76 7.70
N GLY A 40 -0.73 10.80 8.17
CA GLY A 40 -0.85 12.15 7.65
C GLY A 40 0.33 13.01 8.08
N VAL A 41 0.44 14.23 7.55
CA VAL A 41 1.54 15.15 7.89
C VAL A 41 1.41 15.75 9.30
N SER A 42 0.22 15.65 9.90
CA SER A 42 -0.09 16.10 11.25
C SER A 42 -1.19 15.21 11.88
N PRO A 43 -1.38 15.22 13.21
CA PRO A 43 -2.46 14.48 13.86
C PRO A 43 -3.86 14.79 13.30
N ALA A 44 -4.12 16.06 12.95
CA ALA A 44 -5.40 16.49 12.38
C ALA A 44 -5.71 15.86 11.01
N THR A 45 -4.69 15.40 10.29
CA THR A 45 -4.83 14.87 8.93
C THR A 45 -4.87 13.34 8.86
N VAL A 46 -4.78 12.64 10.01
CA VAL A 46 -4.73 11.16 10.04
C VAL A 46 -6.11 10.52 9.76
N GLY A 47 -7.21 11.25 9.94
CA GLY A 47 -8.56 10.71 9.72
C GLY A 47 -9.00 9.72 10.81
N ALA A 48 -8.74 10.05 12.08
CA ALA A 48 -8.95 9.15 13.22
C ALA A 48 -10.41 8.67 13.34
N GLU A 49 -11.39 9.54 13.15
CA GLU A 49 -12.82 9.19 13.27
C GLU A 49 -13.24 8.12 12.27
N ALA A 50 -12.82 8.25 11.01
CA ALA A 50 -13.09 7.27 9.96
C ALA A 50 -12.46 5.91 10.28
N LEU A 51 -11.20 5.92 10.76
CA LEU A 51 -10.52 4.68 11.15
C LEU A 51 -11.18 4.00 12.36
N ILE A 52 -11.63 4.77 13.35
CA ILE A 52 -12.36 4.24 14.51
C ILE A 52 -13.69 3.62 14.10
N ALA A 53 -14.44 4.29 13.22
CA ALA A 53 -15.71 3.77 12.72
C ALA A 53 -15.52 2.46 11.96
N GLU A 54 -14.48 2.35 11.15
CA GLU A 54 -14.14 1.13 10.41
C GLU A 54 -13.70 -0.01 11.34
N VAL A 55 -12.89 0.27 12.36
CA VAL A 55 -12.53 -0.73 13.36
C VAL A 55 -13.77 -1.22 14.12
N ALA A 56 -14.68 -0.31 14.48
CA ALA A 56 -15.93 -0.67 15.15
C ALA A 56 -16.82 -1.56 14.26
N ASP A 57 -16.86 -1.29 12.95
CA ASP A 57 -17.56 -2.13 11.97
C ASP A 57 -16.89 -3.51 11.79
N LEU A 58 -15.56 -3.58 11.86
CA LEU A 58 -14.79 -4.83 11.74
C LEU A 58 -14.70 -5.63 13.04
N ALA A 59 -15.11 -5.07 14.17
CA ALA A 59 -15.04 -5.74 15.46
C ALA A 59 -15.94 -6.98 15.43
N ALA A 60 -15.34 -8.13 15.13
CA ALA A 60 -16.06 -9.35 14.87
C ALA A 60 -16.71 -9.90 16.15
N VAL A 61 -17.99 -10.20 16.07
CA VAL A 61 -18.75 -10.96 17.08
C VAL A 61 -19.39 -12.14 16.35
N GLY A 62 -18.88 -13.35 16.55
CA GLY A 62 -19.44 -14.54 15.89
C GLY A 62 -18.54 -15.77 15.91
N GLU A 63 -19.07 -16.88 15.39
CA GLU A 63 -18.34 -18.13 15.20
C GLU A 63 -17.30 -17.98 14.07
N LEU A 64 -16.10 -18.49 14.29
CA LEU A 64 -15.02 -18.47 13.30
C LEU A 64 -15.34 -19.43 12.14
N ALA A 65 -15.26 -18.94 10.92
CA ALA A 65 -15.26 -19.78 9.72
C ALA A 65 -13.91 -20.49 9.55
N GLY A 66 -13.96 -21.70 8.99
CA GLY A 66 -12.74 -22.40 8.58
C GLY A 66 -12.00 -21.67 7.47
N VAL A 67 -10.71 -21.99 7.31
CA VAL A 67 -9.89 -21.43 6.23
C VAL A 67 -10.21 -22.18 4.93
N PRO A 68 -10.79 -21.53 3.91
CA PRO A 68 -11.11 -22.23 2.67
C PRO A 68 -9.84 -22.61 1.91
N ALA A 69 -9.87 -23.78 1.27
CA ALA A 69 -8.77 -24.23 0.43
C ALA A 69 -8.85 -23.60 -0.97
N GLY A 70 -7.68 -23.28 -1.53
CA GLY A 70 -7.55 -22.80 -2.91
C GLY A 70 -7.49 -21.27 -3.03
N GLU A 71 -7.61 -20.81 -4.27
CA GLU A 71 -7.59 -19.40 -4.65
C GLU A 71 -9.03 -18.93 -4.83
N LEU A 72 -9.45 -17.95 -4.05
CA LEU A 72 -10.80 -17.37 -4.09
C LEU A 72 -10.73 -15.90 -4.54
N PRO A 73 -11.83 -15.35 -5.10
CA PRO A 73 -11.97 -13.92 -5.24
C PRO A 73 -11.79 -13.22 -3.88
N VAL A 74 -11.08 -12.11 -3.90
CA VAL A 74 -10.71 -11.38 -2.69
C VAL A 74 -11.00 -9.89 -2.83
N VAL A 75 -11.52 -9.30 -1.77
CA VAL A 75 -11.52 -7.86 -1.54
C VAL A 75 -10.47 -7.55 -0.49
N LEU A 76 -9.57 -6.63 -0.79
CA LEU A 76 -8.48 -6.21 0.07
C LEU A 76 -8.74 -4.80 0.58
N GLY A 77 -8.68 -4.62 1.90
CA GLY A 77 -8.67 -3.30 2.52
C GLY A 77 -7.36 -2.56 2.23
N PRO A 78 -7.32 -1.23 2.47
CA PRO A 78 -6.13 -0.42 2.20
C PRO A 78 -4.85 -0.95 2.87
N ASP A 79 -4.92 -1.43 4.11
CA ASP A 79 -3.78 -1.99 4.84
C ASP A 79 -3.23 -3.26 4.18
N ALA A 80 -4.10 -4.20 3.78
CA ALA A 80 -3.71 -5.37 3.00
C ALA A 80 -3.08 -4.98 1.64
N VAL A 81 -3.64 -4.00 0.93
CA VAL A 81 -3.09 -3.51 -0.35
C VAL A 81 -1.71 -2.88 -0.14
N ALA A 82 -1.53 -2.08 0.92
CA ALA A 82 -0.23 -1.48 1.22
C ALA A 82 0.83 -2.53 1.52
N ALA A 83 0.49 -3.60 2.26
CA ALA A 83 1.40 -4.71 2.52
C ALA A 83 1.80 -5.45 1.23
N ILE A 84 0.89 -5.59 0.27
CA ILE A 84 1.18 -6.17 -1.05
C ILE A 84 2.13 -5.28 -1.84
N LEU A 85 1.86 -3.99 -1.88
CA LEU A 85 2.71 -3.01 -2.57
C LEU A 85 4.11 -2.92 -1.93
N ASP A 86 4.20 -3.11 -0.61
CA ASP A 86 5.48 -3.15 0.11
C ASP A 86 6.34 -4.34 -0.34
N ARG A 87 5.73 -5.53 -0.48
CA ARG A 87 6.40 -6.73 -1.01
C ARG A 87 6.86 -6.55 -2.47
N LEU A 88 6.20 -5.67 -3.23
CA LEU A 88 6.53 -5.40 -4.63
C LEU A 88 7.70 -4.44 -4.81
N ARG A 89 8.10 -3.66 -3.79
CA ARG A 89 9.12 -2.60 -3.92
C ARG A 89 10.42 -3.05 -4.63
N PRO A 90 11.00 -4.22 -4.34
CA PRO A 90 12.22 -4.67 -5.02
C PRO A 90 12.04 -4.91 -6.52
N GLU A 91 10.82 -5.11 -7.00
CA GLU A 91 10.51 -5.34 -8.42
C GLU A 91 10.29 -4.06 -9.22
N LEU A 92 10.20 -2.92 -8.53
CA LEU A 92 9.88 -1.60 -9.10
C LEU A 92 11.13 -0.75 -9.41
N VAL A 93 12.31 -1.36 -9.29
CA VAL A 93 13.61 -0.71 -9.47
C VAL A 93 14.29 -1.17 -10.76
N SER A 94 15.35 -0.48 -11.18
CA SER A 94 16.15 -0.93 -12.32
C SER A 94 16.75 -2.31 -12.08
N GLY A 95 16.65 -3.19 -13.07
CA GLY A 95 16.97 -4.61 -12.96
C GLY A 95 15.86 -5.50 -12.39
N GLY A 96 14.76 -4.93 -11.88
CA GLY A 96 13.58 -5.68 -11.40
C GLY A 96 12.62 -6.11 -12.53
N VAL A 97 11.54 -6.81 -12.17
CA VAL A 97 10.56 -7.32 -13.14
C VAL A 97 9.92 -6.22 -14.00
N LEU A 98 9.68 -5.01 -13.46
CA LEU A 98 9.15 -3.91 -14.28
C LEU A 98 10.14 -3.45 -15.35
N ASP A 99 11.44 -3.45 -15.05
CA ASP A 99 12.47 -3.02 -15.99
C ASP A 99 12.58 -3.98 -17.17
N ALA A 100 12.57 -5.28 -16.86
CA ALA A 100 12.59 -6.35 -17.86
C ALA A 100 11.35 -6.37 -18.76
N ARG A 101 10.23 -5.77 -18.32
CA ARG A 101 8.94 -5.79 -19.03
C ARG A 101 8.47 -4.40 -19.45
N ARG A 102 9.37 -3.42 -19.52
CA ARG A 102 9.03 -2.05 -19.88
C ARG A 102 8.30 -1.97 -21.23
N GLY A 103 7.24 -1.17 -21.29
CA GLY A 103 6.40 -1.02 -22.47
C GLY A 103 5.38 -2.15 -22.68
N THR A 104 5.35 -3.16 -21.81
CA THR A 104 4.38 -4.27 -21.90
C THR A 104 3.37 -4.22 -20.77
N ARG A 105 2.20 -4.84 -20.99
CA ARG A 105 1.19 -5.02 -19.96
C ARG A 105 1.69 -6.02 -18.91
N VAL A 106 1.78 -5.56 -17.67
CA VAL A 106 2.28 -6.34 -16.53
C VAL A 106 1.19 -6.64 -15.50
N VAL A 107 0.14 -5.83 -15.46
CA VAL A 107 -0.99 -5.93 -14.53
C VAL A 107 -2.31 -5.50 -15.21
N ALA A 108 -3.42 -5.51 -14.47
CA ALA A 108 -4.73 -5.13 -14.99
C ALA A 108 -4.76 -3.66 -15.48
N SER A 109 -5.60 -3.36 -16.48
CA SER A 109 -5.66 -2.03 -17.10
C SER A 109 -6.15 -0.92 -16.15
N CYS A 110 -6.90 -1.27 -15.11
CA CYS A 110 -7.34 -0.31 -14.11
C CYS A 110 -6.24 0.10 -13.12
N VAL A 111 -5.07 -0.55 -13.15
CA VAL A 111 -3.98 -0.29 -12.20
C VAL A 111 -3.05 0.81 -12.73
N ASN A 112 -2.99 1.90 -11.97
CA ASN A 112 -2.08 3.01 -12.16
C ASN A 112 -1.26 3.21 -10.87
N LEU A 113 0.05 2.94 -10.94
CA LEU A 113 0.96 2.96 -9.80
C LEU A 113 2.12 3.93 -10.05
N SER A 114 2.43 4.75 -9.06
CA SER A 114 3.58 5.66 -9.10
C SER A 114 4.34 5.67 -7.79
N ASP A 115 5.60 6.10 -7.81
CA ASP A 115 6.25 6.66 -6.63
C ASP A 115 6.13 8.19 -6.71
N SER A 116 5.36 8.80 -5.83
CA SER A 116 5.03 10.22 -5.90
C SER A 116 5.16 10.89 -4.53
N PRO A 117 6.36 11.40 -4.19
CA PRO A 117 6.65 11.99 -2.88
C PRO A 117 6.01 13.36 -2.65
N ARG A 118 5.21 13.86 -3.61
CA ARG A 118 4.46 15.12 -3.51
C ARG A 118 2.97 14.94 -3.75
N PHE A 119 2.48 13.70 -3.83
CA PHE A 119 1.04 13.43 -3.90
C PHE A 119 0.34 13.99 -2.66
N ALA A 120 -0.81 14.63 -2.82
CA ALA A 120 -1.41 15.47 -1.78
C ALA A 120 -1.66 14.74 -0.44
N THR A 121 -1.94 13.43 -0.49
CA THR A 121 -2.22 12.60 0.69
C THR A 121 -1.04 11.71 1.11
N THR A 122 0.14 11.83 0.48
CA THR A 122 1.33 11.11 0.93
C THR A 122 2.01 11.79 2.13
N LEU A 123 3.13 11.25 2.59
CA LEU A 123 4.05 11.93 3.49
C LEU A 123 5.15 12.59 2.65
N PRO A 124 5.17 13.92 2.49
CA PRO A 124 6.03 14.54 1.49
C PRO A 124 7.51 14.29 1.73
N ARG A 125 8.30 14.19 0.65
CA ARG A 125 9.77 14.17 0.73
C ARG A 125 10.42 14.89 -0.45
N SER A 126 11.35 15.77 -0.14
CA SER A 126 11.99 16.69 -1.09
C SER A 126 13.28 16.10 -1.65
N TYR A 127 14.06 15.43 -0.80
CA TYR A 127 15.37 14.87 -1.15
C TYR A 127 15.50 13.43 -0.66
N ASP A 128 16.28 12.64 -1.39
CA ASP A 128 16.74 11.34 -0.90
C ASP A 128 17.89 11.50 0.12
N VAL A 129 18.46 10.40 0.59
CA VAL A 129 19.54 10.45 1.60
C VAL A 129 20.86 11.01 1.07
N MET A 130 21.03 11.12 -0.25
CA MET A 130 22.20 11.67 -0.91
C MET A 130 22.02 13.15 -1.30
N GLY A 131 20.83 13.72 -1.02
CA GLY A 131 20.47 15.09 -1.34
C GLY A 131 20.03 15.29 -2.78
N ALA A 132 19.80 14.21 -3.53
CA ALA A 132 19.20 14.31 -4.85
C ALA A 132 17.70 14.65 -4.71
N PRO A 133 17.18 15.62 -5.48
CA PRO A 133 15.76 15.93 -5.47
C PRO A 133 14.94 14.71 -5.87
N ARG A 134 13.92 14.36 -5.07
CA ARG A 134 13.05 13.23 -5.40
C ARG A 134 12.15 13.59 -6.58
N GLN A 135 12.13 12.71 -7.58
CA GLN A 135 11.28 12.85 -8.76
C GLN A 135 10.05 11.95 -8.63
N PRO A 136 8.87 12.39 -9.09
CA PRO A 136 7.76 11.47 -9.28
C PRO A 136 8.08 10.48 -10.41
N VAL A 137 7.83 9.20 -10.19
CA VAL A 137 8.08 8.13 -11.16
C VAL A 137 6.76 7.41 -11.47
N PRO A 138 6.17 7.57 -12.67
CA PRO A 138 5.03 6.75 -13.11
C PRO A 138 5.52 5.34 -13.42
N LEU A 139 5.31 4.41 -12.49
CA LEU A 139 5.84 3.04 -12.53
C LEU A 139 5.02 2.16 -13.48
N ILE A 140 3.69 2.20 -13.31
CA ILE A 140 2.73 1.47 -14.13
C ILE A 140 1.64 2.44 -14.56
N GLN A 141 1.31 2.48 -15.86
CA GLN A 141 0.23 3.29 -16.43
C GLN A 141 -0.70 2.41 -17.24
N ASP A 142 -1.99 2.40 -16.90
CA ASP A 142 -3.02 1.54 -17.52
C ASP A 142 -2.62 0.06 -17.62
N GLY A 143 -1.98 -0.43 -16.56
CA GLY A 143 -1.42 -1.78 -16.45
C GLY A 143 -0.14 -2.04 -17.23
N VAL A 144 0.44 -1.04 -17.89
CA VAL A 144 1.69 -1.13 -18.65
C VAL A 144 2.88 -0.65 -17.82
N ALA A 145 3.95 -1.44 -17.78
CA ALA A 145 5.19 -1.03 -17.11
C ALA A 145 5.82 0.15 -17.84
N HIS A 146 5.96 1.29 -17.17
CA HIS A 146 6.26 2.57 -17.81
C HIS A 146 7.68 3.07 -17.45
N ARG A 147 7.97 3.23 -16.15
CA ARG A 147 9.32 3.58 -15.65
C ARG A 147 9.66 2.76 -14.41
N VAL A 148 10.90 2.87 -13.97
CA VAL A 148 11.41 2.24 -12.74
C VAL A 148 12.18 3.24 -11.91
N VAL A 149 12.27 2.96 -10.61
CA VAL A 149 13.12 3.71 -9.68
C VAL A 149 14.60 3.36 -9.94
N SER A 150 15.48 4.36 -9.87
CA SER A 150 16.93 4.16 -9.93
C SER A 150 17.67 5.21 -9.10
N LEU A 151 18.99 5.11 -8.99
CA LEU A 151 19.79 6.12 -8.28
C LEU A 151 19.65 7.53 -8.90
N GLY A 152 19.29 7.63 -10.18
CA GLY A 152 19.08 8.91 -10.86
C GLY A 152 17.73 9.58 -10.56
N THR A 153 16.80 8.90 -9.88
CA THR A 153 15.44 9.41 -9.65
C THR A 153 15.26 10.07 -8.28
N GLY A 154 16.31 10.12 -7.45
CA GLY A 154 16.23 10.63 -6.08
C GLY A 154 15.54 9.63 -5.13
N HIS A 155 16.05 8.40 -5.11
CA HIS A 155 15.47 7.28 -4.35
C HIS A 155 16.54 6.50 -3.56
N ALA A 156 17.72 7.07 -3.36
CA ALA A 156 18.73 6.44 -2.51
C ALA A 156 18.20 6.30 -1.07
N VAL A 157 18.32 5.09 -0.52
CA VAL A 157 17.76 4.76 0.81
C VAL A 157 18.78 4.77 1.94
N ALA A 158 20.06 4.59 1.64
CA ALA A 158 21.14 4.71 2.61
C ALA A 158 22.35 5.50 2.04
N PRO A 159 23.01 6.34 2.83
CA PRO A 159 24.22 7.03 2.38
C PRO A 159 25.33 6.06 2.00
N GLY A 160 25.96 6.27 0.85
CA GLY A 160 27.04 5.40 0.35
C GLY A 160 26.59 4.05 -0.22
N ASP A 161 25.29 3.77 -0.19
CA ASP A 161 24.68 2.60 -0.81
C ASP A 161 24.24 2.92 -2.25
N ALA A 162 24.44 1.96 -3.15
CA ALA A 162 23.97 2.03 -4.53
C ALA A 162 22.53 1.49 -4.71
N THR A 163 21.79 1.34 -3.61
CA THR A 163 20.40 0.86 -3.61
C THR A 163 19.42 2.03 -3.71
N ALA A 164 18.51 1.95 -4.68
CA ALA A 164 17.35 2.83 -4.81
C ALA A 164 16.06 2.03 -4.57
N LEU A 165 15.12 2.56 -3.79
CA LEU A 165 13.81 1.93 -3.57
C LEU A 165 12.69 2.96 -3.61
N PRO A 166 11.50 2.59 -4.10
CA PRO A 166 10.30 3.40 -3.90
C PRO A 166 9.97 3.51 -2.41
N GLU A 167 9.56 4.69 -1.99
CA GLU A 167 9.16 5.02 -0.62
C GLU A 167 7.80 5.74 -0.53
N HIS A 168 7.25 6.22 -1.66
CA HIS A 168 6.00 6.97 -1.69
C HIS A 168 5.05 6.38 -2.74
N LEU A 169 4.69 5.12 -2.59
CA LEU A 169 3.83 4.42 -3.55
C LEU A 169 2.43 5.02 -3.54
N VAL A 170 1.88 5.29 -4.72
CA VAL A 170 0.52 5.77 -4.91
C VAL A 170 -0.17 4.91 -5.96
N LEU A 171 -1.10 4.08 -5.49
CA LEU A 171 -2.05 3.35 -6.33
C LEU A 171 -3.30 4.21 -6.47
N VAL A 172 -3.58 4.70 -7.68
CA VAL A 172 -4.73 5.58 -7.94
C VAL A 172 -6.04 4.84 -7.65
N GLY A 173 -7.00 5.53 -7.03
CA GLY A 173 -8.34 5.02 -6.75
C GLY A 173 -9.13 4.68 -8.01
N GLY A 174 -10.19 3.89 -7.84
CA GLY A 174 -11.16 3.57 -8.90
C GLY A 174 -12.53 4.16 -8.64
N GLY A 175 -13.55 3.50 -9.21
CA GLY A 175 -14.94 3.98 -9.19
C GLY A 175 -15.80 3.44 -8.05
N ALA A 176 -15.42 2.35 -7.39
CA ALA A 176 -16.27 1.74 -6.37
C ALA A 176 -16.41 2.66 -5.16
N ALA A 177 -17.62 2.87 -4.69
CA ALA A 177 -17.97 3.79 -3.62
C ALA A 177 -17.31 3.39 -2.30
N ASP A 178 -17.28 2.09 -2.01
CA ASP A 178 -16.83 1.50 -0.75
C ASP A 178 -16.45 0.02 -0.94
N VAL A 179 -16.13 -0.65 0.17
CA VAL A 179 -15.80 -2.08 0.22
C VAL A 179 -17.01 -2.95 -0.11
N GLU A 180 -18.22 -2.53 0.24
CA GLU A 180 -19.45 -3.28 0.00
C GLU A 180 -19.73 -3.39 -1.50
N GLU A 181 -19.55 -2.31 -2.26
CA GLU A 181 -19.64 -2.35 -3.72
C GLU A 181 -18.56 -3.25 -4.36
N LEU A 182 -17.36 -3.29 -3.77
CA LEU A 182 -16.31 -4.22 -4.23
C LEU A 182 -16.72 -5.68 -3.97
N MET A 183 -17.37 -5.98 -2.85
CA MET A 183 -17.82 -7.32 -2.48
C MET A 183 -19.05 -7.77 -3.28
N ALA A 184 -19.97 -6.85 -3.62
CA ALA A 184 -21.29 -7.14 -4.19
C ALA A 184 -21.34 -8.22 -5.30
N PRO A 185 -20.40 -8.30 -6.27
CA PRO A 185 -20.45 -9.31 -7.32
C PRO A 185 -19.81 -10.66 -6.96
N ILE A 186 -19.38 -10.86 -5.72
CA ILE A 186 -18.72 -12.09 -5.26
C ILE A 186 -19.74 -13.00 -4.58
N GLU A 187 -20.04 -14.15 -5.19
CA GLU A 187 -20.89 -15.18 -4.59
C GLU A 187 -20.21 -15.84 -3.38
N ARG A 188 -18.93 -16.21 -3.53
CA ARG A 188 -18.07 -16.71 -2.45
C ARG A 188 -16.67 -16.16 -2.58
N GLY A 189 -16.13 -15.64 -1.49
CA GLY A 189 -14.79 -15.08 -1.48
C GLY A 189 -14.29 -14.69 -0.10
N LEU A 190 -13.28 -13.83 -0.08
CA LEU A 190 -12.61 -13.38 1.13
C LEU A 190 -12.58 -11.86 1.17
N TYR A 191 -12.87 -11.28 2.33
CA TYR A 191 -12.56 -9.88 2.61
C TYR A 191 -11.42 -9.81 3.61
N LEU A 192 -10.28 -9.26 3.20
CA LEU A 192 -9.07 -9.16 4.00
C LEU A 192 -8.75 -7.67 4.25
N PRO A 193 -9.16 -7.09 5.40
CA PRO A 193 -8.76 -5.73 5.77
C PRO A 193 -7.24 -5.61 5.95
N THR A 194 -6.61 -6.67 6.48
CA THR A 194 -5.17 -6.86 6.65
C THR A 194 -4.76 -8.22 6.05
N LEU A 195 -3.47 -8.57 6.00
CA LEU A 195 -3.06 -9.92 5.51
C LEU A 195 -3.09 -10.98 6.63
N GLU A 196 -3.37 -10.56 7.86
CA GLU A 196 -3.32 -11.35 9.08
C GLU A 196 -4.72 -11.81 9.55
N GLY A 197 -5.79 -11.30 8.95
CA GLY A 197 -7.16 -11.64 9.30
C GLY A 197 -8.18 -11.18 8.26
N GLY A 198 -9.39 -11.72 8.34
CA GLY A 198 -10.44 -11.36 7.42
C GLY A 198 -11.74 -12.10 7.65
N PHE A 199 -12.60 -12.06 6.65
CA PHE A 199 -13.98 -12.54 6.70
C PHE A 199 -14.32 -13.34 5.44
N GLU A 200 -15.25 -14.27 5.58
CA GLU A 200 -15.93 -14.83 4.41
C GLU A 200 -16.79 -13.76 3.73
N ILE A 201 -16.81 -13.81 2.39
CA ILE A 201 -17.82 -13.14 1.59
C ILE A 201 -18.80 -14.22 1.10
N VAL A 202 -20.09 -13.99 1.33
CA VAL A 202 -21.19 -14.80 0.79
C VAL A 202 -22.23 -13.87 0.18
N ASP A 203 -22.60 -14.11 -1.08
CA ASP A 203 -23.60 -13.33 -1.83
C ASP A 203 -23.38 -11.81 -1.73
N GLY A 204 -22.11 -11.42 -1.89
CA GLY A 204 -21.67 -10.03 -1.87
C GLY A 204 -21.60 -9.38 -0.49
N ARG A 205 -21.79 -10.14 0.59
CA ARG A 205 -21.79 -9.63 1.98
C ARG A 205 -20.68 -10.23 2.82
N ARG A 206 -20.15 -9.41 3.72
CA ARG A 206 -19.25 -9.87 4.78
C ARG A 206 -20.04 -10.66 5.82
N GLU A 207 -19.64 -11.90 6.04
CA GLU A 207 -20.30 -12.82 6.98
C GLU A 207 -19.42 -13.09 8.21
N ARG A 208 -18.84 -14.29 8.30
CA ARG A 208 -18.12 -14.76 9.48
C ARG A 208 -16.65 -14.37 9.45
N PRO A 209 -16.04 -14.04 10.60
CA PRO A 209 -14.60 -13.90 10.70
C PRO A 209 -13.91 -15.24 10.39
N LEU A 210 -12.77 -15.19 9.70
CA LEU A 210 -11.97 -16.37 9.41
C LEU A 210 -11.19 -16.79 10.65
N ALA A 211 -11.01 -18.10 10.84
CA ALA A 211 -10.01 -18.62 11.74
C ALA A 211 -8.61 -18.09 11.36
N PRO A 212 -7.67 -17.95 12.33
CA PRO A 212 -6.32 -17.50 12.06
C PRO A 212 -5.67 -18.30 10.92
N ALA A 213 -5.11 -17.58 9.95
CA ALA A 213 -4.51 -18.17 8.76
C ALA A 213 -3.31 -17.34 8.31
N ARG A 214 -2.39 -17.98 7.57
CA ARG A 214 -1.29 -17.30 6.88
C ARG A 214 -1.64 -17.11 5.41
N ALA A 215 -1.62 -15.86 4.96
CA ALA A 215 -1.76 -15.52 3.56
C ALA A 215 -0.43 -15.69 2.82
N ARG A 216 -0.39 -16.60 1.84
CA ARG A 216 0.63 -16.59 0.79
C ARG A 216 0.15 -15.63 -0.30
N VAL A 217 1.00 -14.70 -0.68
CA VAL A 217 0.64 -13.63 -1.64
C VAL A 217 1.63 -13.57 -2.78
N ASP A 218 1.11 -13.59 -4.00
CA ASP A 218 1.80 -13.21 -5.23
C ASP A 218 1.34 -11.78 -5.60
N ALA A 219 2.15 -10.79 -5.24
CA ALA A 219 1.80 -9.38 -5.38
C ALA A 219 1.52 -8.97 -6.84
N LEU A 220 2.30 -9.48 -7.79
CA LEU A 220 2.09 -9.19 -9.21
C LEU A 220 0.80 -9.83 -9.72
N ARG A 221 0.49 -11.07 -9.30
CA ARG A 221 -0.75 -11.75 -9.67
C ARG A 221 -1.99 -11.05 -9.10
N VAL A 222 -1.93 -10.54 -7.87
CA VAL A 222 -3.02 -9.72 -7.30
C VAL A 222 -3.30 -8.50 -8.19
N LEU A 223 -2.26 -7.73 -8.53
CA LEU A 223 -2.42 -6.56 -9.41
C LEU A 223 -2.85 -6.95 -10.83
N ALA A 224 -2.38 -8.09 -11.35
CA ALA A 224 -2.76 -8.58 -12.67
C ALA A 224 -4.21 -9.06 -12.76
N THR A 225 -4.78 -9.53 -11.65
CA THR A 225 -6.16 -10.01 -11.55
C THR A 225 -7.09 -9.00 -10.89
N THR A 226 -6.62 -7.78 -10.66
CA THR A 226 -7.45 -6.69 -10.11
C THR A 226 -8.56 -6.33 -11.10
N GLN A 227 -9.80 -6.32 -10.63
CA GLN A 227 -10.97 -6.01 -11.44
C GLN A 227 -11.55 -4.63 -11.12
N ALA A 228 -11.46 -4.20 -9.87
CA ALA A 228 -12.02 -2.95 -9.39
C ALA A 228 -11.19 -2.37 -8.25
N LEU A 229 -11.22 -1.04 -8.12
CA LEU A 229 -10.55 -0.26 -7.09
C LEU A 229 -11.59 0.66 -6.44
N GLY A 230 -11.48 0.84 -5.12
CA GLY A 230 -12.28 1.82 -4.38
C GLY A 230 -11.87 3.25 -4.71
N ARG A 231 -12.80 4.19 -4.56
CA ARG A 231 -12.56 5.63 -4.78
C ARG A 231 -11.81 6.29 -3.62
N HIS A 232 -11.97 5.78 -2.41
CA HIS A 232 -11.34 6.30 -1.22
C HIS A 232 -9.94 5.70 -1.06
N GLN A 233 -8.94 6.55 -0.82
CA GLN A 233 -7.56 6.14 -0.58
C GLN A 233 -7.17 6.42 0.87
N ARG A 234 -6.34 5.55 1.43
CA ARG A 234 -5.72 5.74 2.74
C ARG A 234 -4.20 5.83 2.59
N ALA A 235 -3.59 6.73 3.34
CA ALA A 235 -2.15 6.79 3.49
C ALA A 235 -1.71 5.89 4.65
N ILE A 236 -0.79 4.98 4.38
CA ILE A 236 -0.24 4.01 5.33
C ILE A 236 1.26 4.28 5.42
N ALA A 237 1.74 4.60 6.62
CA ALA A 237 3.13 4.99 6.81
C ALA A 237 4.06 3.78 6.72
N SER A 238 5.10 3.87 5.89
CA SER A 238 6.23 2.94 5.92
C SER A 238 7.38 3.56 6.68
N GLY A 239 7.77 2.99 7.82
CA GLY A 239 8.95 3.41 8.59
C GLY A 239 8.66 3.99 9.98
N ARG A 240 9.75 4.20 10.75
CA ARG A 240 9.66 4.45 12.20
C ARG A 240 9.96 5.88 12.67
N SER A 241 10.44 6.76 11.79
CA SER A 241 10.86 8.12 12.18
C SER A 241 10.56 9.16 11.11
N ALA A 242 10.46 10.43 11.49
CA ALA A 242 10.27 11.54 10.53
C ALA A 242 11.41 11.67 9.51
N ARG A 243 12.58 11.05 9.78
CA ARG A 243 13.73 11.05 8.86
C ARG A 243 13.60 10.02 7.75
N THR A 244 12.97 8.89 8.04
CA THR A 244 12.92 7.71 7.16
C THR A 244 11.51 7.31 6.75
N VAL A 245 10.49 8.02 7.26
CA VAL A 245 9.10 7.71 6.94
C VAL A 245 8.83 8.02 5.46
N GLY A 246 8.23 7.05 4.80
CA GLY A 246 7.52 7.16 3.53
C GLY A 246 6.07 6.75 3.71
N ALA A 247 5.30 6.65 2.63
CA ALA A 247 3.91 6.24 2.70
C ALA A 247 3.46 5.47 1.46
N THR A 248 2.59 4.50 1.66
CA THR A 248 1.79 3.92 0.58
C THR A 248 0.40 4.54 0.64
N VAL A 249 -0.03 5.17 -0.44
CA VAL A 249 -1.40 5.67 -0.62
C VAL A 249 -2.12 4.70 -1.55
N CYS A 250 -3.15 4.02 -1.04
CA CYS A 250 -3.89 3.05 -1.83
C CYS A 250 -5.35 2.95 -1.41
N PRO A 251 -6.24 2.60 -2.36
CA PRO A 251 -7.62 2.24 -2.06
C PRO A 251 -7.73 0.79 -1.61
N ALA A 252 -8.95 0.38 -1.24
CA ALA A 252 -9.34 -1.02 -1.30
C ALA A 252 -9.39 -1.52 -2.75
N LEU A 253 -9.25 -2.83 -2.98
CA LEU A 253 -9.34 -3.41 -4.32
C LEU A 253 -10.03 -4.77 -4.32
N ARG A 254 -10.62 -5.15 -5.46
CA ARG A 254 -11.10 -6.50 -5.74
C ARG A 254 -10.19 -7.18 -6.75
N ALA A 255 -9.75 -8.40 -6.45
CA ALA A 255 -9.00 -9.26 -7.35
C ALA A 255 -9.57 -10.68 -7.38
N THR A 256 -9.33 -11.42 -8.47
CA THR A 256 -9.75 -12.83 -8.59
C THR A 256 -8.66 -13.83 -8.24
N GLY A 257 -7.46 -13.36 -7.86
CA GLY A 257 -6.36 -14.23 -7.54
C GLY A 257 -5.15 -13.54 -6.91
N GLY A 258 -4.11 -14.33 -6.67
CA GLY A 258 -2.85 -13.94 -6.07
C GLY A 258 -2.78 -14.15 -4.56
N ILE A 259 -3.82 -14.70 -3.93
CA ILE A 259 -3.84 -14.98 -2.48
C ILE A 259 -4.35 -16.40 -2.23
N THR A 260 -3.60 -17.14 -1.41
CA THR A 260 -4.03 -18.42 -0.85
C THR A 260 -3.84 -18.39 0.67
N LEU A 261 -4.83 -18.88 1.40
CA LEU A 261 -4.77 -18.99 2.86
C LEU A 261 -4.35 -20.40 3.27
N HIS A 262 -3.55 -20.48 4.33
CA HIS A 262 -3.13 -21.73 4.95
C HIS A 262 -3.37 -21.63 6.46
N ALA A 263 -4.03 -22.64 7.03
CA ALA A 263 -4.20 -22.75 8.48
C ALA A 263 -2.85 -22.90 9.20
#